data_AF-A0A924FYE2-F1
#
_entry.id   AF-A0A924FYE2-F1
#
_cell.length_a   1.000
_cell.length_b   1.000
_cell.length_c   1.000
_cell.angle_alpha   90.00
_cell.angle_beta   90.00
_cell.angle_gamma   90.00
#
_symmetry.space_group_name_H-M   'P 1'
#
loop_
_entity.id
_entity.type
_entity.pdbx_description
1 polymer ?
#
loop_
_entity_poly.entity_id
_entity_poly.type
_entity_poly.pdbx_seq_one_letter_code
_entity_poly.pdbx_strand_id
1 'polypeptide(L)'
;ASALGTLIVVGSLAGASRAAARELAATGTVEHFAVTAETLLGDSARQSALAAAVMKRLYVGGDALVEIVMDDEPDMSLGPQLAQALADVLAPVAPAIGAFAATGGETAAALLSGFGINGIRLADEIEPGVSLGLTLGELSFPIATKAGAFGDEQSLIRIAERLRAVRTQGSFT
;
A
#
# COMPACT_ATOMS: atom_id res chain seq x y z
N ALA A 1 -16.93 -6.62 8.75
CA ALA A 1 -15.81 -7.53 8.43
C ALA A 1 -15.74 -7.71 6.91
N SER A 2 -14.56 -7.56 6.31
CA SER A 2 -14.32 -7.73 4.88
C SER A 2 -13.64 -9.08 4.61
N ALA A 3 -14.10 -9.78 3.57
CA ALA A 3 -13.43 -10.96 3.04
C ALA A 3 -12.30 -10.61 2.05
N LEU A 4 -12.24 -9.35 1.60
CA LEU A 4 -11.22 -8.86 0.66
C LEU A 4 -9.89 -8.60 1.36
N GLY A 5 -8.78 -8.76 0.63
CA GLY A 5 -7.40 -8.65 1.10
C GLY A 5 -6.92 -7.27 1.52
N THR A 6 -5.70 -7.21 2.05
CA THR A 6 -4.99 -5.96 2.36
C THR A 6 -4.05 -5.59 1.21
N LEU A 7 -4.13 -4.35 0.74
CA LEU A 7 -3.15 -3.76 -0.17
C LEU A 7 -2.14 -2.95 0.64
N ILE A 8 -0.87 -3.32 0.59
CA ILE A 8 0.24 -2.62 1.25
C ILE A 8 1.12 -2.03 0.16
N VAL A 9 1.38 -0.73 0.19
CA VAL A 9 2.16 -0.03 -0.83
C VAL A 9 3.37 0.66 -0.24
N VAL A 10 4.54 0.40 -0.84
CA VAL A 10 5.81 1.01 -0.48
C VAL A 10 6.34 1.79 -1.67
N GLY A 11 6.12 3.11 -1.67
CA GLY A 11 6.73 4.03 -2.65
C GLY A 11 7.91 4.83 -2.08
N SER A 12 8.14 4.76 -0.77
CA SER A 12 9.21 5.48 -0.08
C SER A 12 10.60 4.88 -0.37
N LEU A 13 11.55 5.75 -0.71
CA LEU A 13 12.97 5.42 -0.88
C LEU A 13 13.77 5.47 0.44
N ALA A 14 13.11 5.61 1.58
CA ALA A 14 13.78 5.55 2.87
C ALA A 14 14.25 4.12 3.19
N GLY A 15 15.45 3.99 3.77
CA GLY A 15 16.03 2.70 4.15
C GLY A 15 15.13 1.87 5.08
N ALA A 16 14.45 2.53 6.03
CA ALA A 16 13.50 1.88 6.94
C ALA A 16 12.32 1.22 6.21
N SER A 17 11.66 1.95 5.28
CA SER A 17 10.59 1.38 4.46
C SER A 17 11.05 0.19 3.63
N ARG A 18 12.23 0.26 2.99
CA ARG A 18 12.76 -0.85 2.18
C ARG A 18 13.16 -2.05 3.03
N ALA A 19 13.75 -1.84 4.21
CA ALA A 19 14.04 -2.92 5.13
C ALA A 19 12.76 -3.62 5.56
N ALA A 20 11.72 -2.85 5.92
CA ALA A 20 10.44 -3.40 6.29
C ALA A 20 9.72 -4.14 5.15
N ALA A 21 9.86 -3.67 3.91
CA ALA A 21 9.29 -4.35 2.74
C ALA A 21 9.94 -5.73 2.52
N ARG A 22 11.27 -5.79 2.64
CA ARG A 22 12.01 -7.06 2.55
C ARG A 22 11.61 -8.05 3.63
N GLU A 23 11.54 -7.61 4.89
CA GLU A 23 11.13 -8.48 6.00
C GLU A 23 9.68 -8.97 5.82
N LEU A 24 8.75 -8.09 5.46
CA LEU A 24 7.37 -8.48 5.20
C LEU A 24 7.27 -9.50 4.06
N ALA A 25 7.99 -9.28 2.94
CA ALA A 25 8.02 -10.23 1.83
C ALA A 25 8.61 -11.59 2.25
N ALA A 26 9.64 -11.59 3.10
CA ALA A 26 10.29 -12.81 3.59
C ALA A 26 9.36 -13.70 4.46
N THR A 27 8.30 -13.13 5.05
CA THR A 27 7.30 -13.92 5.81
C THR A 27 6.50 -14.89 4.94
N GLY A 28 6.39 -14.66 3.63
CA GLY A 28 5.52 -15.41 2.73
C GLY A 28 4.02 -15.23 2.96
N THR A 29 3.61 -14.29 3.82
CA THR A 29 2.20 -14.02 4.15
C THR A 29 1.51 -13.13 3.11
N VAL A 30 2.29 -12.34 2.37
CA VAL A 30 1.85 -11.44 1.30
C VAL A 30 2.41 -11.90 -0.05
N GLU A 31 1.68 -11.64 -1.12
CA GLU A 31 2.23 -11.74 -2.47
C GLU A 31 2.95 -10.43 -2.81
N HIS A 32 4.24 -10.51 -3.17
CA HIS A 32 5.06 -9.33 -3.45
C HIS A 32 5.11 -9.00 -4.94
N PHE A 33 4.67 -7.80 -5.28
CA PHE A 33 4.71 -7.18 -6.60
C PHE A 33 5.75 -6.06 -6.61
N ALA A 34 6.98 -6.39 -7.01
CA ALA A 34 8.02 -5.41 -7.25
C ALA A 34 7.75 -4.70 -8.59
N VAL A 35 7.65 -3.36 -8.56
CA VAL A 35 7.34 -2.54 -9.74
C VAL A 35 8.45 -1.55 -10.03
N THR A 36 8.87 -1.48 -11.29
CA THR A 36 9.92 -0.56 -11.75
C THR A 36 9.31 0.68 -12.40
N ALA A 37 10.13 1.70 -12.65
CA ALA A 37 9.72 2.85 -13.48
C ALA A 37 9.24 2.41 -14.86
N GLU A 38 9.86 1.40 -15.49
CA GLU A 38 9.38 0.83 -16.75
C GLU A 38 7.99 0.19 -16.62
N THR A 39 7.70 -0.47 -15.49
CA THR A 39 6.37 -1.05 -15.25
C THR A 39 5.30 0.04 -15.14
N LEU A 40 5.62 1.14 -14.46
CA LEU A 40 4.68 2.21 -14.17
C LEU A 40 4.50 3.21 -15.32
N LEU A 41 5.57 3.50 -16.07
CA LEU A 41 5.59 4.48 -17.16
C LEU A 41 5.57 3.82 -18.55
N GLY A 42 5.56 2.49 -18.61
CA GLY A 42 5.54 1.71 -19.85
C GLY A 42 4.16 1.57 -20.47
N ASP A 43 3.95 0.47 -21.21
CA ASP A 43 2.70 0.24 -21.92
C ASP A 43 1.51 -0.09 -21.01
N SER A 44 0.30 0.20 -21.50
CA SER A 44 -0.95 -0.04 -20.78
C SER A 44 -1.25 -1.51 -20.53
N ALA A 45 -0.65 -2.44 -21.28
CA ALA A 45 -0.87 -3.88 -21.09
C ALA A 45 -0.15 -4.36 -19.81
N ARG A 46 1.09 -3.92 -19.56
CA ARG A 46 1.83 -4.21 -18.32
C ARG A 46 1.15 -3.61 -17.09
N GLN A 47 0.73 -2.35 -17.21
CA GLN A 47 -0.03 -1.66 -16.17
C GLN A 47 -1.33 -2.42 -15.83
N SER A 48 -2.11 -2.80 -16.86
CA SER A 48 -3.35 -3.56 -16.67
C SER A 48 -3.10 -4.95 -16.09
N ALA A 49 -2.01 -5.62 -16.48
CA ALA A 49 -1.65 -6.93 -15.95
C ALA A 49 -1.29 -6.86 -14.46
N LEU A 50 -0.53 -5.84 -14.03
CA LEU A 50 -0.23 -5.59 -12.63
C LEU A 50 -1.54 -5.37 -11.83
N ALA A 51 -2.39 -4.44 -12.29
CA ALA A 51 -3.66 -4.15 -11.63
C ALA A 51 -4.53 -5.41 -11.50
N ALA A 52 -4.66 -6.20 -12.56
CA ALA A 52 -5.43 -7.45 -12.57
C ALA A 52 -4.86 -8.50 -11.61
N ALA A 53 -3.54 -8.64 -11.52
CA ALA A 53 -2.90 -9.58 -10.62
C ALA A 53 -3.11 -9.21 -9.15
N VAL A 54 -2.91 -7.93 -8.80
CA VAL A 54 -3.17 -7.42 -7.44
C VAL A 54 -4.64 -7.60 -7.09
N MET A 55 -5.55 -7.18 -7.98
CA MET A 55 -6.99 -7.33 -7.78
C MET A 55 -7.41 -8.79 -7.54
N LYS A 56 -6.90 -9.73 -8.35
CA LYS A 56 -7.16 -11.17 -8.17
C LYS A 56 -6.71 -11.66 -6.79
N ARG A 57 -5.53 -11.23 -6.33
CA ARG A 57 -5.01 -11.60 -5.01
C ARG A 57 -5.91 -11.10 -3.88
N LEU A 58 -6.35 -9.84 -3.96
CA LEU A 58 -7.19 -9.24 -2.94
C LEU A 58 -8.60 -9.86 -2.91
N TYR A 59 -9.18 -10.20 -4.06
CA TYR A 59 -10.51 -10.81 -4.13
C TYR A 59 -10.61 -12.17 -3.46
N VAL A 60 -9.52 -12.95 -3.44
CA VAL A 60 -9.47 -14.23 -2.71
C VAL A 60 -9.13 -14.06 -1.22
N GLY A 61 -9.12 -12.81 -0.71
CA GLY A 61 -8.83 -12.47 0.68
C GLY A 61 -7.36 -12.44 1.06
N GLY A 62 -6.48 -12.65 0.08
CA GLY A 62 -5.04 -12.65 0.23
C GLY A 62 -4.46 -11.24 0.26
N ASP A 63 -3.35 -11.06 0.99
CA ASP A 63 -2.67 -9.77 1.11
C ASP A 63 -1.63 -9.59 0.00
N ALA A 64 -1.43 -8.35 -0.45
CA ALA A 64 -0.52 -7.96 -1.50
C ALA A 64 0.39 -6.81 -1.04
N LEU A 65 1.70 -6.94 -1.31
CA LEU A 65 2.69 -5.88 -1.16
C LEU A 65 3.07 -5.37 -2.55
N VAL A 66 2.86 -4.09 -2.83
CA VAL A 66 3.35 -3.43 -4.05
C VAL A 66 4.48 -2.48 -3.66
N GLU A 67 5.69 -2.75 -4.15
CA GLU A 67 6.88 -1.96 -3.83
C GLU A 67 7.47 -1.35 -5.10
N ILE A 68 7.68 -0.03 -5.10
CA ILE A 68 8.49 0.61 -6.14
C ILE A 68 9.95 0.23 -5.88
N VAL A 69 10.49 -0.64 -6.73
CA VAL A 69 11.91 -0.97 -6.75
C VAL A 69 12.63 -0.06 -7.74
N MET A 70 13.77 0.45 -7.32
CA MET A 70 14.61 1.33 -8.14
C MET A 70 15.86 0.59 -8.56
N ASP A 71 16.39 0.97 -9.73
CA ASP A 71 17.72 0.58 -10.18
C ASP A 71 18.81 1.23 -9.31
N ASP A 72 20.06 0.80 -9.48
CA ASP A 72 21.20 1.22 -8.64
C ASP A 72 21.43 2.74 -8.60
N GLU A 73 21.02 3.48 -9.65
CA GLU A 73 21.09 4.95 -9.74
C GLU A 73 19.69 5.56 -9.93
N PRO A 74 18.90 5.73 -8.86
CA PRO A 74 17.56 6.29 -8.97
C PRO A 74 17.57 7.79 -9.29
N ASP A 75 16.84 8.20 -10.34
CA ASP A 75 16.50 9.60 -10.55
C ASP A 75 15.41 10.02 -9.55
N MET A 76 15.83 10.72 -8.50
CA MET A 76 14.95 11.22 -7.44
C MET A 76 13.90 12.20 -7.94
N SER A 77 14.10 12.84 -9.11
CA SER A 77 13.12 13.75 -9.70
C SER A 77 11.85 13.03 -10.18
N LEU A 78 11.93 11.72 -10.43
CA LEU A 78 10.81 10.90 -10.87
C LEU A 78 9.86 10.52 -9.73
N GLY A 79 10.22 10.74 -8.46
CA GLY A 79 9.42 10.33 -7.30
C GLY A 79 7.93 10.69 -7.39
N PRO A 80 7.57 11.97 -7.58
CA PRO A 80 6.17 12.39 -7.74
C PRO A 80 5.49 11.77 -8.96
N GLN A 81 6.20 11.64 -10.09
CA GLN A 81 5.67 11.03 -11.31
C GLN A 81 5.37 9.53 -11.12
N LEU A 82 6.27 8.81 -10.44
CA LEU A 82 6.09 7.39 -10.13
C LEU A 82 4.96 7.17 -9.12
N ALA A 83 4.82 8.04 -8.13
CA ALA A 83 3.70 7.99 -7.18
C ALA A 83 2.35 8.18 -7.90
N GLN A 84 2.26 9.14 -8.83
CA GLN A 84 1.05 9.36 -9.61
C GLN A 84 0.77 8.20 -10.57
N ALA A 85 1.79 7.73 -11.30
CA ALA A 85 1.63 6.58 -12.19
C ALA A 85 1.19 5.32 -11.44
N LEU A 86 1.74 5.07 -10.24
CA LEU A 86 1.30 3.98 -9.39
C LEU A 86 -0.16 4.13 -8.97
N ALA A 87 -0.59 5.35 -8.63
CA ALA A 87 -1.98 5.63 -8.31
C ALA A 87 -2.92 5.37 -9.49
N ASP A 88 -2.55 5.80 -10.69
CA ASP A 88 -3.35 5.57 -11.90
C ASP A 88 -3.46 4.07 -12.23
N VAL A 89 -2.35 3.33 -12.09
CA VAL A 89 -2.32 1.87 -12.31
C VAL A 89 -3.15 1.12 -11.28
N LEU A 90 -3.12 1.54 -10.01
CA LEU A 90 -3.85 0.87 -8.92
C LEU A 90 -5.28 1.38 -8.75
N ALA A 91 -5.70 2.48 -9.38
CA ALA A 91 -7.06 3.02 -9.26
C ALA A 91 -8.16 1.96 -9.52
N PRO A 92 -8.06 1.10 -10.55
CA PRO A 92 -9.06 0.05 -10.77
C PRO A 92 -9.12 -1.00 -9.66
N VAL A 93 -8.07 -1.13 -8.84
CA VAL A 93 -7.97 -2.11 -7.73
C VAL A 93 -8.79 -1.68 -6.52
N ALA A 94 -9.13 -0.39 -6.40
CA ALA A 94 -9.76 0.18 -5.20
C ALA A 94 -11.00 -0.59 -4.69
N PRO A 95 -11.94 -1.06 -5.55
CA PRO A 95 -13.09 -1.85 -5.10
C PRO A 95 -12.74 -3.23 -4.49
N ALA A 96 -11.53 -3.74 -4.73
CA ALA A 96 -11.04 -5.01 -4.20
C ALA A 96 -10.29 -4.85 -2.87
N ILE A 97 -10.15 -3.64 -2.34
CA ILE A 97 -9.39 -3.38 -1.10
C ILE A 97 -10.26 -3.66 0.13
N GLY A 98 -9.83 -4.58 0.99
CA GLY A 98 -10.42 -4.82 2.30
C GLY A 98 -9.74 -4.06 3.44
N ALA A 99 -8.47 -3.70 3.27
CA ALA A 99 -7.72 -2.75 4.08
C ALA A 99 -6.51 -2.23 3.30
N PHE A 100 -5.97 -1.08 3.68
CA PHE A 100 -4.91 -0.40 2.94
C PHE A 100 -3.76 0.06 3.84
N ALA A 101 -2.54 -0.07 3.38
CA ALA A 101 -1.39 0.59 3.98
C ALA A 101 -0.57 1.30 2.90
N ALA A 102 -0.04 2.47 3.23
CA ALA A 102 0.91 3.17 2.37
C ALA A 102 2.09 3.71 3.18
N THR A 103 3.29 3.60 2.61
CA THR A 103 4.49 4.25 3.15
C THR A 103 5.01 5.34 2.22
N GLY A 104 5.30 6.50 2.79
CA GLY A 104 5.65 7.72 2.05
C GLY A 104 4.44 8.64 1.89
N GLY A 105 4.62 9.93 2.18
CA GLY A 105 3.54 10.92 2.18
C GLY A 105 3.00 11.17 0.78
N GLU A 106 3.87 11.38 -0.21
CA GLU A 106 3.47 11.62 -1.59
C GLU A 106 2.74 10.40 -2.19
N THR A 107 3.27 9.19 -1.97
CA THR A 107 2.64 7.94 -2.41
C THR A 107 1.26 7.74 -1.79
N ALA A 108 1.13 7.93 -0.48
CA ALA A 108 -0.15 7.81 0.20
C ALA A 108 -1.17 8.83 -0.33
N ALA A 109 -0.76 10.08 -0.51
CA ALA A 109 -1.63 11.14 -1.04
C ALA A 109 -2.11 10.84 -2.46
N ALA A 110 -1.20 10.44 -3.36
CA ALA A 110 -1.54 10.10 -4.74
C ALA A 110 -2.53 8.93 -4.82
N LEU A 111 -2.27 7.85 -4.08
CA LEU A 111 -3.15 6.67 -4.05
C LEU A 111 -4.53 6.99 -3.50
N LEU A 112 -4.61 7.71 -2.39
CA LEU A 112 -5.90 8.07 -1.79
C LEU A 112 -6.71 8.98 -2.73
N SER A 113 -6.06 9.93 -3.39
CA SER A 113 -6.71 10.75 -4.41
C SER A 113 -7.19 9.90 -5.60
N GLY A 114 -6.36 8.98 -6.10
CA GLY A 114 -6.71 8.07 -7.20
C GLY A 114 -7.85 7.10 -6.85
N PHE A 115 -7.99 6.74 -5.58
CA PHE A 115 -9.09 5.92 -5.08
C PHE A 115 -10.37 6.71 -4.76
N GLY A 116 -10.37 8.03 -4.96
CA GLY A 116 -11.51 8.88 -4.62
C GLY A 116 -11.78 8.98 -3.12
N ILE A 117 -10.74 8.89 -2.29
CA ILE A 117 -10.84 9.04 -0.84
C ILE A 117 -10.65 10.52 -0.47
N ASN A 118 -11.60 11.06 0.28
CA ASN A 118 -11.66 12.49 0.62
C ASN A 118 -11.19 12.77 2.05
N GLY A 119 -10.95 11.74 2.85
CA GLY A 119 -10.46 11.91 4.21
C GLY A 119 -10.20 10.60 4.93
N ILE A 120 -9.64 10.72 6.12
CA ILE A 120 -9.39 9.61 7.04
C ILE A 120 -9.92 10.01 8.39
N ARG A 121 -10.81 9.21 8.97
CA ARG A 121 -11.16 9.30 10.38
C ARG A 121 -10.13 8.51 11.16
N LEU A 122 -9.26 9.21 11.89
CA LEU A 122 -8.26 8.60 12.75
C LEU A 122 -8.94 7.81 13.88
N ALA A 123 -8.40 6.64 14.17
CA ALA A 123 -8.90 5.74 15.20
C ALA A 123 -7.85 5.49 16.28
N ASP A 124 -6.60 5.27 15.88
CA ASP A 124 -5.51 4.89 16.79
C ASP A 124 -4.14 5.13 16.13
N GLU A 125 -3.08 4.75 16.83
CA GLU A 125 -1.71 4.65 16.35
C GLU A 125 -1.19 3.24 16.60
N ILE A 126 -0.76 2.54 15.54
CA ILE A 126 -0.25 1.14 15.66
C ILE A 126 1.05 1.14 16.46
N GLU A 127 1.88 2.13 16.18
CA GLU A 127 3.18 2.41 16.79
C GLU A 127 3.60 3.85 16.44
N PRO A 128 4.58 4.44 17.13
CA PRO A 128 5.00 5.82 16.89
C PRO A 128 5.28 6.13 15.41
N GLY A 129 4.46 7.01 14.82
CA GLY A 129 4.53 7.44 13.42
C GLY A 129 3.74 6.57 12.43
N VAL A 130 2.90 5.65 12.91
CA VAL A 130 2.02 4.80 12.10
C VAL A 130 0.57 5.01 12.50
N SER A 131 -0.10 5.94 11.81
CA SER A 131 -1.51 6.25 12.07
C SER A 131 -2.44 5.16 11.53
N LEU A 132 -3.46 4.80 12.30
CA LEU A 132 -4.55 3.89 11.93
C LEU A 132 -5.88 4.64 11.88
N GLY A 133 -6.68 4.37 10.86
CA GLY A 133 -7.99 4.99 10.72
C GLY A 133 -8.90 4.27 9.72
N LEU A 134 -9.99 4.96 9.37
CA LEU A 134 -10.96 4.50 8.38
C LEU A 134 -11.06 5.55 7.26
N THR A 135 -10.98 5.13 6.00
CA THR A 135 -11.17 6.04 4.87
C THR A 135 -12.60 6.58 4.82
N LEU A 136 -12.75 7.80 4.32
CA LEU A 136 -14.02 8.50 4.10
C LEU A 136 -14.17 8.81 2.61
N GLY A 137 -15.33 8.49 2.04
CA GLY A 137 -15.61 8.64 0.62
C GLY A 137 -16.57 7.56 0.14
N GLU A 138 -16.57 7.27 -1.16
CA GLU A 138 -17.35 6.16 -1.73
C GLU A 138 -16.85 4.79 -1.24
N LEU A 139 -15.54 4.68 -0.98
CA LEU A 139 -14.91 3.49 -0.44
C LEU A 139 -14.51 3.70 1.03
N SER A 140 -14.95 2.77 1.88
CA SER A 140 -14.68 2.80 3.33
C SER A 140 -13.97 1.51 3.76
N PHE A 141 -12.66 1.60 3.97
CA PHE A 141 -11.82 0.50 4.46
C PHE A 141 -10.82 0.99 5.53
N PRO A 142 -10.35 0.09 6.42
CA PRO A 142 -9.29 0.40 7.36
C PRO A 142 -8.01 0.80 6.62
N ILE A 143 -7.33 1.82 7.13
CA ILE A 143 -6.10 2.34 6.56
C ILE A 143 -5.02 2.56 7.61
N ALA A 144 -3.78 2.19 7.27
CA ALA A 144 -2.59 2.63 7.97
C ALA A 144 -1.71 3.51 7.08
N THR A 145 -1.14 4.59 7.62
CA THR A 145 -0.13 5.39 6.91
C THR A 145 1.13 5.50 7.75
N LYS A 146 2.28 5.32 7.12
CA LYS A 146 3.59 5.43 7.75
C LYS A 146 4.45 6.43 6.98
N ALA A 147 5.07 7.37 7.70
CA ALA A 147 6.10 8.21 7.11
C ALA A 147 7.30 7.35 6.65
N GLY A 148 7.97 7.74 5.56
CA GLY A 148 8.98 6.89 4.91
C GLY A 148 10.09 6.42 5.88
N ALA A 149 10.64 7.34 6.66
CA ALA A 149 11.76 7.09 7.57
C ALA A 149 11.38 6.55 8.97
N PHE A 150 10.09 6.37 9.25
CA PHE A 150 9.61 5.96 10.58
C PHE A 150 9.51 4.43 10.70
N GLY A 151 9.54 3.96 11.95
CA GLY A 151 9.48 2.54 12.29
C GLY A 151 10.80 1.79 12.10
N ASP A 152 10.78 0.50 12.42
CA ASP A 152 11.85 -0.47 12.18
C ASP A 152 11.49 -1.46 11.04
N GLU A 153 12.37 -2.44 10.81
CA GLU A 153 12.18 -3.48 9.79
C GLU A 153 10.97 -4.39 10.02
N GLN A 154 10.41 -4.42 11.23
CA GLN A 154 9.24 -5.24 11.58
C GLN A 154 7.92 -4.44 11.46
N SER A 155 7.99 -3.14 11.16
CA SER A 155 6.82 -2.24 11.14
C SER A 155 5.75 -2.66 10.15
N LEU A 156 6.13 -3.06 8.93
CA LEU A 156 5.16 -3.47 7.91
C LEU A 156 4.48 -4.80 8.26
N ILE A 157 5.14 -5.68 9.02
CA ILE A 157 4.53 -6.91 9.55
C ILE A 157 3.46 -6.54 10.57
N ARG A 158 3.79 -5.68 11.55
CA ARG A 158 2.82 -5.21 12.55
C ARG A 158 1.63 -4.48 11.91
N ILE A 159 1.88 -3.66 10.88
CA ILE A 159 0.83 -3.01 10.09
C ILE A 159 -0.07 -4.03 9.41
N ALA A 160 0.52 -5.02 8.72
CA ALA A 160 -0.24 -6.05 8.02
C ALA A 160 -1.13 -6.86 8.98
N GLU A 161 -0.57 -7.29 10.11
CA GLU A 161 -1.30 -8.03 11.15
C GLU A 161 -2.44 -7.21 11.74
N ARG A 162 -2.18 -5.95 12.11
CA ARG A 162 -3.20 -5.08 12.69
C ARG A 162 -4.31 -4.79 11.70
N LEU A 163 -4.00 -4.45 10.45
CA LEU A 163 -5.01 -4.23 9.41
C LEU A 163 -5.82 -5.50 9.11
N ARG A 164 -5.18 -6.67 9.13
CA ARG A 164 -5.87 -7.95 8.98
C ARG A 164 -6.86 -8.19 10.11
N ALA A 165 -6.45 -7.95 11.36
CA ALA A 165 -7.34 -8.04 12.51
C ALA A 165 -8.53 -7.07 12.38
N VAL A 166 -8.27 -5.80 12.08
CA VAL A 166 -9.31 -4.77 11.92
C VAL A 166 -10.27 -5.13 10.79
N ARG A 167 -9.80 -5.53 9.61
CA ARG A 167 -10.68 -5.85 8.48
C ARG A 167 -11.54 -7.08 8.73
N THR A 168 -11.02 -8.09 9.42
CA THR A 168 -11.73 -9.37 9.63
C THR A 168 -12.63 -9.35 10.87
N GLN A 169 -12.26 -8.61 11.91
CA GLN A 169 -13.00 -8.56 13.18
C GLN A 169 -13.89 -7.32 13.27
N GLY A 170 -13.61 -6.27 12.49
CA GLY A 170 -14.37 -5.02 12.47
C GLY A 170 -14.09 -4.12 13.68
N SER A 171 -13.03 -4.40 14.45
CA SER A 171 -12.65 -3.60 15.62
C SER A 171 -11.32 -2.90 15.42
N PHE A 172 -11.27 -1.63 15.81
CA PHE A 172 -10.06 -0.80 15.83
C PHE A 172 -9.39 -0.77 17.20
N THR A 173 -10.00 -1.38 18.22
CA THR A 173 -9.40 -1.60 19.56
C THR A 173 -8.59 -2.87 19.58
#